data_AF-A0A961EVP2-F1
#
_entry.id   AF-A0A961EVP2-F1
#
_cell.length_a   1.000
_cell.length_b   1.000
_cell.length_c   1.000
_cell.angle_alpha   90.00
_cell.angle_beta   90.00
_cell.angle_gamma   90.00
#
_symmetry.space_group_name_H-M   'P 1'
#
loop_
_entity.id
_entity.type
_entity.pdbx_description
1 polymer ?
#
loop_
_entity_poly.entity_id
_entity_poly.type
_entity_poly.pdbx_seq_one_letter_code
_entity_poly.pdbx_strand_id
1 'polypeptide(L)'
;MDPGFWFTLGPEGICFFEAEPGWLDRELDRKSREPALRTLADSLGIVREFSDLTGKRHVLEGLRLERMIREILPDLHEGFRPDEVSLDRKRSLWNDPMDSCVVAYKSELDASEAFLVLRLPDGEDLAGYAITILLETGESIRRIPLDLRWKQPGTVVDDIRYQMYRMPIPGDLEIGYYTLELLNAGITVDRGLLVIAPDHAYVADQSEESEIGVTLQLYSIHSSRSLGAGDFRDLLELGKKLCEDGYRVIGLSPLHALFLNRPELRSPYYPSTRKEVHPFYIACDLLPEWRSVPDGEALLKSQAFLPEDGKIDYVESMSRKLFLLEKAYHAFQSSGDPEVHARKDRMQQYFRKNPEVHEHAVFELLLELEENGSDEDRAWRVGKTDAELRQRYSGRIGFYEYLFWAARDQFDFVCSELATSGMRLYTDVAVGVATDGADHRADPELFARNARAGAPPDLFAPRGQDWGIGVWNPLVLQRRAFRPFRDLLRANMIEDGFLRLDHVMWLFRLFWVHPDGGTYVYYPYRELTA
;
A
#
# COMPACT_ATOMS: atom_id res chain seq x y z
N MET A 1 23.68 27.42 12.27
CA MET A 1 25.11 27.62 12.00
C MET A 1 25.66 26.24 11.76
N ASP A 2 26.26 25.98 10.59
CA ASP A 2 26.99 24.72 10.39
C ASP A 2 28.07 24.61 11.48
N PRO A 3 28.17 23.48 12.19
CA PRO A 3 29.29 23.26 13.09
C PRO A 3 30.55 23.09 12.24
N GLY A 4 31.56 23.92 12.45
CA GLY A 4 32.89 23.68 11.88
C GLY A 4 33.68 24.87 11.38
N PHE A 5 33.17 26.11 11.46
CA PHE A 5 33.96 27.29 11.08
C PHE A 5 33.84 28.38 12.12
N TRP A 6 34.94 28.64 12.85
CA TRP A 6 35.16 29.91 13.52
C TRP A 6 36.15 30.69 12.67
N PHE A 7 35.81 31.92 12.28
CA PHE A 7 36.73 32.81 11.60
C PHE A 7 37.37 33.75 12.62
N THR A 8 38.69 33.80 12.63
CA THR A 8 39.45 34.82 13.36
C THR A 8 40.01 35.79 12.32
N LEU A 9 39.55 37.04 12.36
CA LEU A 9 40.08 38.13 11.53
C LEU A 9 41.44 38.55 12.10
N GLY A 10 42.52 38.23 11.39
CA GLY A 10 43.85 38.78 11.68
C GLY A 10 43.94 40.26 11.32
N PRO A 11 44.90 41.01 11.91
CA PRO A 11 45.04 42.46 11.71
C PRO A 11 45.34 42.90 10.25
N GLU A 12 45.63 41.97 9.34
CA GLU A 12 45.89 42.22 7.91
C GLU A 12 44.77 41.72 6.97
N GLY A 13 43.61 41.32 7.51
CA GLY A 13 42.49 40.82 6.68
C GLY A 13 42.64 39.37 6.20
N ILE A 14 43.60 38.62 6.76
CA ILE A 14 43.74 37.17 6.53
C ILE A 14 42.74 36.43 7.43
N CYS A 15 41.90 35.60 6.82
CA CYS A 15 40.93 34.76 7.50
C CYS A 15 41.55 33.36 7.74
N PHE A 16 41.70 32.97 9.00
CA PHE A 16 42.15 31.62 9.36
C PHE A 16 40.95 30.71 9.57
N PHE A 17 40.96 29.55 8.91
CA PHE A 17 39.98 28.49 9.12
C PHE A 17 40.58 27.48 10.11
N GLU A 18 40.16 27.53 11.36
CA GLU A 18 40.46 26.46 12.31
C GLU A 18 39.40 25.36 12.17
N ALA A 19 39.79 24.26 11.49
CA ALA A 19 38.98 23.06 11.42
C ALA A 19 39.12 22.26 12.72
N GLU A 20 38.02 21.64 13.17
CA GLU A 20 38.07 20.75 14.34
C GLU A 20 39.10 19.62 14.14
N PRO A 21 39.78 19.17 15.21
CA PRO A 21 40.68 18.02 15.12
C PRO A 21 40.01 16.81 14.46
N GLY A 22 40.70 16.23 13.47
CA GLY A 22 40.20 15.10 12.68
C GLY A 22 39.17 15.45 11.59
N TRP A 23 38.83 16.72 11.39
CA TRP A 23 37.91 17.14 10.32
C TRP A 23 38.47 16.77 8.93
N LEU A 24 39.76 17.02 8.69
CA LEU A 24 40.39 16.69 7.41
C LEU A 24 40.36 15.19 7.14
N ASP A 25 40.60 14.36 8.15
CA ASP A 25 40.54 12.91 8.02
C ASP A 25 39.12 12.42 7.75
N ARG A 26 38.11 12.97 8.45
CA ARG A 26 36.69 12.70 8.19
C ARG A 26 36.27 13.14 6.79
N GLU A 27 36.77 14.28 6.32
CA GLU A 27 36.45 14.83 5.00
C GLU A 27 37.13 14.06 3.87
N LEU A 28 38.37 13.60 4.08
CA LEU A 28 39.08 12.72 3.16
C LEU A 28 38.45 11.33 3.09
N ASP A 29 38.04 10.75 4.23
CA ASP A 29 37.28 9.50 4.29
C ASP A 29 35.91 9.63 3.61
N ARG A 30 35.20 10.73 3.85
CA ARG A 30 33.94 11.02 3.16
C ARG A 30 34.13 11.08 1.64
N LYS A 31 35.16 11.80 1.16
CA LYS A 31 35.46 11.91 -0.26
C LYS A 31 35.91 10.58 -0.88
N SER A 32 36.63 9.74 -0.14
CA SER A 32 37.08 8.45 -0.63
C SER A 32 35.93 7.45 -0.77
N ARG A 33 34.93 7.51 0.12
CA ARG A 33 33.74 6.61 0.13
C ARG A 33 32.64 7.03 -0.85
N GLU A 34 32.62 8.28 -1.28
CA GLU A 34 31.56 8.84 -2.14
C GLU A 34 31.30 8.04 -3.44
N PRO A 35 32.31 7.58 -4.22
CA PRO A 35 32.05 6.78 -5.42
C PRO A 35 31.33 5.44 -5.14
N ALA A 36 31.71 4.76 -4.06
CA ALA A 36 31.07 3.52 -3.63
C ALA A 36 29.64 3.77 -3.14
N LEU A 37 29.42 4.87 -2.41
CA LEU A 37 28.10 5.29 -1.95
C LEU A 37 27.16 5.58 -3.13
N ARG A 38 27.65 6.26 -4.18
CA ARG A 38 26.89 6.53 -5.41
C ARG A 38 26.49 5.25 -6.13
N THR A 39 27.43 4.30 -6.25
CA THR A 39 27.17 3.00 -6.89
C THR A 39 26.10 2.21 -6.13
N LEU A 40 26.20 2.18 -4.80
CA LEU A 40 25.18 1.54 -3.94
C LEU A 40 23.82 2.22 -4.10
N ALA A 41 23.76 3.55 -4.07
CA ALA A 41 22.53 4.31 -4.26
C ALA A 41 21.86 4.02 -5.62
N ASP A 42 22.65 3.97 -6.71
CA ASP A 42 22.14 3.64 -8.04
C ASP A 42 21.53 2.23 -8.07
N SER A 43 22.17 1.26 -7.39
CA SER A 43 21.66 -0.11 -7.27
C SER A 43 20.38 -0.24 -6.42
N LEU A 44 20.07 0.78 -5.63
CA LEU A 44 18.87 0.86 -4.79
C LEU A 44 17.77 1.71 -5.45
N GLY A 45 18.01 2.25 -6.64
CA GLY A 45 17.07 3.12 -7.33
C GLY A 45 16.94 4.52 -6.72
N ILE A 46 17.91 4.98 -5.91
CA ILE A 46 17.90 6.33 -5.34
C ILE A 46 18.41 7.31 -6.41
N VAL A 47 17.58 8.26 -6.80
CA VAL A 47 17.98 9.34 -7.71
C VAL A 47 18.93 10.28 -6.95
N ARG A 48 20.14 10.46 -7.47
CA ARG A 48 21.15 11.32 -6.84
C ARG A 48 21.09 12.77 -7.32
N GLU A 49 20.42 12.99 -8.44
CA GLU A 49 20.33 14.31 -9.05
C GLU A 49 19.03 14.46 -9.83
N PHE A 50 18.34 15.59 -9.64
CA PHE A 50 17.18 15.97 -10.43
C PHE A 50 17.08 17.48 -10.60
N SER A 51 16.34 17.92 -11.61
CA SER A 51 15.92 19.33 -11.75
C SER A 51 14.45 19.44 -11.36
N ASP A 52 14.14 20.41 -10.52
CA ASP A 52 12.76 20.69 -10.12
C ASP A 52 12.02 21.54 -11.18
N LEU A 53 10.73 21.79 -10.96
CA LEU A 53 9.91 22.55 -11.93
C LEU A 53 10.25 24.05 -11.97
N THR A 54 11.11 24.53 -11.08
CA THR A 54 11.68 25.89 -11.12
C THR A 54 12.97 25.96 -11.95
N GLY A 55 13.48 24.81 -12.40
CA GLY A 55 14.77 24.69 -13.11
C GLY A 55 15.97 24.60 -12.17
N LYS A 56 15.76 24.52 -10.86
CA LYS A 56 16.85 24.36 -9.89
C LYS A 56 17.30 22.90 -9.85
N ARG A 57 18.61 22.71 -9.99
CA ARG A 57 19.27 21.41 -9.86
C ARG A 57 19.49 21.07 -8.38
N HIS A 58 19.12 19.86 -8.00
CA HIS A 58 19.32 19.29 -6.66
C HIS A 58 20.25 18.08 -6.77
N VAL A 59 21.20 17.97 -5.84
CA VAL A 59 22.17 16.87 -5.77
C VAL A 59 22.17 16.29 -4.36
N LEU A 60 22.15 14.96 -4.26
CA LEU A 60 22.22 14.21 -3.03
C LEU A 60 23.57 13.49 -2.95
N GLU A 61 24.37 13.84 -1.94
CA GLU A 61 25.75 13.35 -1.76
C GLU A 61 26.14 13.27 -0.27
N GLY A 62 27.23 12.56 0.02
CA GLY A 62 27.79 12.40 1.36
C GLY A 62 26.77 11.88 2.38
N LEU A 63 26.72 12.50 3.56
CA LEU A 63 25.88 12.05 4.68
C LEU A 63 24.38 12.01 4.34
N ARG A 64 23.88 12.91 3.48
CA ARG A 64 22.47 12.92 3.08
C ARG A 64 22.13 11.69 2.22
N LEU A 65 23.04 11.30 1.33
CA LEU A 65 22.91 10.08 0.54
C LEU A 65 23.01 8.84 1.42
N GLU A 66 23.95 8.83 2.38
CA GLU A 66 24.09 7.73 3.35
C GLU A 66 22.80 7.51 4.16
N ARG A 67 22.19 8.60 4.65
CA ARG A 67 20.92 8.54 5.39
C ARG A 67 19.75 8.06 4.52
N MET A 68 19.67 8.53 3.26
CA MET A 68 18.65 8.04 2.32
C MET A 68 18.82 6.53 2.02
N ILE A 69 20.05 6.03 1.90
CA ILE A 69 20.31 4.59 1.75
C ILE A 69 19.78 3.81 2.96
N ARG A 70 19.93 4.35 4.17
CA ARG A 70 19.42 3.74 5.41
C ARG A 70 17.90 3.73 5.49
N GLU A 71 17.19 4.59 4.76
CA GLU A 71 15.72 4.50 4.67
C GLU A 71 15.27 3.26 3.88
N ILE A 72 16.05 2.85 2.87
CA ILE A 72 15.81 1.62 2.10
C ILE A 72 16.41 0.39 2.81
N LEU A 73 17.54 0.55 3.49
CA LEU A 73 18.26 -0.49 4.22
C LEU A 73 18.36 -0.13 5.72
N PRO A 74 17.25 -0.28 6.47
CA PRO A 74 17.11 0.24 7.83
C PRO A 74 17.98 -0.43 8.91
N ASP A 75 18.58 -1.57 8.59
CA ASP A 75 19.48 -2.31 9.50
C ASP A 75 20.93 -1.83 9.44
N LEU A 76 21.26 -0.94 8.49
CA LEU A 76 22.59 -0.36 8.39
C LEU A 76 22.85 0.66 9.51
N HIS A 77 24.01 0.52 10.14
CA HIS A 77 24.53 1.49 11.10
C HIS A 77 25.09 2.73 10.38
N GLU A 78 25.21 3.84 11.11
CA GLU A 78 25.88 5.04 10.60
C GLU A 78 27.36 4.76 10.33
N GLY A 79 27.88 5.23 9.21
CA GLY A 79 29.26 4.98 8.78
C GLY A 79 29.49 3.62 8.13
N PHE A 80 28.45 2.90 7.71
CA PHE A 80 28.58 1.62 7.00
C PHE A 80 29.51 1.73 5.78
N ARG A 81 30.19 0.64 5.43
CA ARG A 81 31.07 0.58 4.26
C ARG A 81 30.26 0.24 3.00
N PRO A 82 30.09 1.16 2.02
CA PRO A 82 29.19 0.92 0.89
C PRO A 82 29.63 -0.25 0.01
N ASP A 83 30.93 -0.51 -0.10
CA ASP A 83 31.48 -1.66 -0.84
C ASP A 83 31.13 -3.00 -0.19
N GLU A 84 31.18 -3.08 1.15
CA GLU A 84 30.79 -4.28 1.91
C GLU A 84 29.29 -4.53 1.75
N VAL A 85 28.46 -3.49 1.88
CA VAL A 85 27.01 -3.60 1.65
C VAL A 85 26.69 -4.02 0.21
N SER A 86 27.41 -3.48 -0.78
CA SER A 86 27.22 -3.86 -2.18
C SER A 86 27.61 -5.32 -2.42
N LEU A 87 28.69 -5.78 -1.78
CA LEU A 87 29.12 -7.18 -1.84
C LEU A 87 28.09 -8.10 -1.17
N ASP A 88 27.57 -7.74 -0.01
CA ASP A 88 26.56 -8.53 0.71
C ASP A 88 25.25 -8.62 -0.07
N ARG A 89 24.80 -7.53 -0.70
CA ARG A 89 23.64 -7.57 -1.61
C ARG A 89 23.89 -8.48 -2.81
N LYS A 90 25.09 -8.43 -3.39
CA LYS A 90 25.47 -9.35 -4.46
C LYS A 90 25.48 -10.80 -3.96
N ARG A 91 25.98 -11.06 -2.75
CA ARG A 91 25.93 -12.38 -2.12
C ARG A 91 24.51 -12.89 -1.98
N SER A 92 23.61 -12.10 -1.39
CA SER A 92 22.19 -12.46 -1.27
C SER A 92 21.56 -12.80 -2.62
N LEU A 93 21.76 -11.95 -3.63
CA LEU A 93 21.22 -12.19 -4.98
C LEU A 93 21.67 -13.53 -5.57
N TRP A 94 22.93 -13.91 -5.40
CA TRP A 94 23.46 -15.17 -5.94
C TRP A 94 23.17 -16.38 -5.04
N ASN A 95 22.90 -16.16 -3.75
CA ASN A 95 22.45 -17.20 -2.83
C ASN A 95 20.98 -17.58 -3.05
N ASP A 96 20.16 -16.64 -3.52
CA ASP A 96 18.75 -16.88 -3.86
C ASP A 96 18.64 -17.50 -5.26
N PRO A 97 18.22 -18.78 -5.37
CA PRO A 97 18.18 -19.47 -6.66
C PRO A 97 17.26 -18.83 -7.69
N MET A 98 16.14 -18.25 -7.26
CA MET A 98 15.16 -17.57 -8.10
C MET A 98 14.88 -16.15 -7.64
N ASP A 99 14.35 -15.34 -8.54
CA ASP A 99 13.75 -14.06 -8.16
C ASP A 99 12.40 -14.31 -7.47
N SER A 100 12.07 -13.49 -6.46
CA SER A 100 10.82 -13.61 -5.71
C SER A 100 9.57 -13.41 -6.58
N CYS A 101 9.69 -12.64 -7.66
CA CYS A 101 8.65 -12.40 -8.65
C CYS A 101 9.26 -12.32 -10.04
N VAL A 102 8.65 -13.01 -11.00
CA VAL A 102 8.99 -12.99 -12.41
C VAL A 102 7.76 -12.62 -13.20
N VAL A 103 7.89 -11.64 -14.10
CA VAL A 103 6.80 -11.14 -14.93
C VAL A 103 7.09 -11.42 -16.40
N ALA A 104 6.13 -12.05 -17.06
CA ALA A 104 6.09 -12.21 -18.50
C ALA A 104 4.78 -11.62 -19.04
N TYR A 105 4.88 -10.70 -19.99
CA TYR A 105 3.71 -10.23 -20.73
C TYR A 105 3.28 -11.29 -21.76
N LYS A 106 2.00 -11.32 -22.10
CA LYS A 106 1.46 -12.31 -23.04
C LYS A 106 2.15 -12.23 -24.40
N SER A 107 2.43 -11.03 -24.92
CA SER A 107 3.19 -10.87 -26.17
C SER A 107 4.61 -11.43 -26.11
N GLU A 108 5.31 -11.27 -24.99
CA GLU A 108 6.67 -11.83 -24.78
C GLU A 108 6.63 -13.36 -24.72
N LEU A 109 5.57 -13.90 -24.11
CA LEU A 109 5.36 -15.34 -24.02
C LEU A 109 5.07 -15.95 -25.40
N ASP A 110 4.20 -15.32 -26.18
CA ASP A 110 3.86 -15.73 -27.55
C ASP A 110 5.06 -15.61 -28.50
N ALA A 111 5.92 -14.61 -28.28
CA ALA A 111 7.18 -14.43 -29.02
C ALA A 111 8.32 -15.35 -28.57
N SER A 112 8.12 -16.18 -27.53
CA SER A 112 9.17 -17.01 -26.91
C SER A 112 10.36 -16.20 -26.36
N GLU A 113 10.10 -14.98 -25.89
CA GLU A 113 11.07 -14.04 -25.32
C GLU A 113 11.02 -13.98 -23.78
N ALA A 114 10.10 -14.70 -23.15
CA ALA A 114 9.94 -14.80 -21.71
C ALA A 114 10.80 -15.92 -21.10
N PHE A 115 11.60 -15.59 -20.08
CA PHE A 115 12.51 -16.55 -19.43
C PHE A 115 12.52 -16.41 -17.91
N LEU A 116 12.64 -17.54 -17.23
CA LEU A 116 13.01 -17.65 -15.83
C LEU A 116 14.55 -17.68 -15.71
N VAL A 117 15.09 -16.91 -14.78
CA VAL A 117 16.53 -16.91 -14.46
C VAL A 117 16.74 -17.70 -13.17
N LEU A 118 17.61 -18.69 -13.21
CA LEU A 118 18.04 -19.48 -12.06
C LEU A 118 19.52 -19.28 -11.78
N ARG A 119 19.90 -19.20 -10.51
CA ARG A 119 21.29 -19.04 -10.05
C ARG A 119 21.65 -20.22 -9.14
N LEU A 120 22.48 -21.13 -9.61
CA LEU A 120 22.82 -22.37 -8.89
C LEU A 120 24.33 -22.52 -8.73
N PRO A 121 24.83 -23.14 -7.65
CA PRO A 121 26.23 -23.53 -7.55
C PRO A 121 26.69 -24.40 -8.74
N ASP A 122 27.92 -24.20 -9.21
CA ASP A 122 28.55 -24.99 -10.28
C ASP A 122 28.99 -26.36 -9.75
N GLY A 123 28.92 -27.38 -10.61
CA GLY A 123 29.28 -28.76 -10.24
C GLY A 123 28.16 -29.55 -9.52
N GLU A 124 26.98 -28.96 -9.37
CA GLU A 124 25.81 -29.63 -8.82
C GLU A 124 25.13 -30.54 -9.87
N ASP A 125 24.56 -31.67 -9.44
CA ASP A 125 23.90 -32.60 -10.36
C ASP A 125 22.56 -32.03 -10.85
N LEU A 126 22.59 -31.42 -12.04
CA LEU A 126 21.40 -30.84 -12.68
C LEU A 126 20.28 -31.87 -12.90
N ALA A 127 20.58 -33.18 -12.92
CA ALA A 127 19.54 -34.21 -13.04
C ALA A 127 18.57 -34.19 -11.84
N GLY A 128 19.00 -33.68 -10.69
CA GLY A 128 18.14 -33.48 -9.52
C GLY A 128 17.22 -32.26 -9.63
N TYR A 129 17.52 -31.32 -10.52
CA TYR A 129 16.86 -30.01 -10.58
C TYR A 129 15.65 -29.98 -11.51
N ALA A 130 14.54 -29.42 -11.02
CA ALA A 130 13.35 -29.16 -11.82
C ALA A 130 12.55 -27.98 -11.29
N ILE A 131 11.87 -27.25 -12.19
CA ILE A 131 10.86 -26.27 -11.83
C ILE A 131 9.48 -26.92 -11.87
N THR A 132 8.71 -26.76 -10.81
CA THR A 132 7.28 -27.05 -10.80
C THR A 132 6.50 -25.75 -10.87
N ILE A 133 5.53 -25.69 -11.79
CA ILE A 133 4.60 -24.57 -11.91
C ILE A 133 3.26 -25.01 -11.33
N LEU A 134 2.75 -24.23 -10.38
CA LEU A 134 1.49 -24.48 -9.71
C LEU A 134 0.53 -23.33 -9.96
N LEU A 135 -0.76 -23.65 -10.09
CA LEU A 135 -1.84 -22.67 -10.08
C LEU A 135 -1.94 -22.01 -8.70
N GLU A 136 -2.68 -20.89 -8.59
CA GLU A 136 -3.00 -20.29 -7.28
C GLU A 136 -3.70 -21.27 -6.32
N THR A 137 -4.39 -22.29 -6.86
CA THR A 137 -5.02 -23.36 -6.07
C THR A 137 -4.02 -24.32 -5.42
N GLY A 138 -2.75 -24.26 -5.81
CA GLY A 138 -1.70 -25.21 -5.42
C GLY A 138 -1.67 -26.48 -6.27
N GLU A 139 -2.52 -26.60 -7.30
CA GLU A 139 -2.45 -27.70 -8.24
C GLU A 139 -1.22 -27.55 -9.15
N SER A 140 -0.40 -28.62 -9.20
CA SER A 140 0.74 -28.69 -10.10
C SER A 140 0.28 -28.93 -11.53
N ILE A 141 0.62 -28.03 -12.44
CA ILE A 141 0.25 -28.13 -13.87
C ILE A 141 1.43 -28.50 -14.76
N ARG A 142 2.66 -28.33 -14.28
CA ARG A 142 3.86 -28.64 -15.05
C ARG A 142 5.06 -28.91 -14.17
N ARG A 143 5.89 -29.86 -14.58
CA ARG A 143 7.25 -30.07 -14.06
C ARG A 143 8.23 -30.05 -15.22
N ILE A 144 9.25 -29.21 -15.12
CA ILE A 144 10.24 -28.95 -16.16
C ILE A 144 11.63 -29.25 -15.59
N PRO A 145 12.27 -30.36 -15.99
CA PRO A 145 13.65 -30.63 -15.62
C PRO A 145 14.60 -29.55 -16.14
N LEU A 146 15.63 -29.22 -15.37
CA LEU A 146 16.62 -28.23 -15.78
C LEU A 146 17.53 -28.78 -16.88
N ASP A 147 17.79 -27.98 -17.93
CA ASP A 147 18.57 -28.40 -19.10
C ASP A 147 19.87 -27.57 -19.25
N LEU A 148 20.98 -28.26 -19.55
CA LEU A 148 22.29 -27.66 -19.79
C LEU A 148 22.30 -26.65 -20.94
N ARG A 149 21.40 -26.77 -21.92
CA ARG A 149 21.28 -25.83 -23.04
C ARG A 149 20.91 -24.41 -22.61
N TRP A 150 20.37 -24.25 -21.40
CA TRP A 150 20.02 -22.95 -20.84
C TRP A 150 21.16 -22.30 -20.04
N LYS A 151 22.28 -22.99 -19.85
CA LYS A 151 23.43 -22.51 -19.09
C LYS A 151 24.00 -21.23 -19.71
N GLN A 152 24.22 -20.24 -18.87
CA GLN A 152 24.83 -18.95 -19.16
C GLN A 152 26.10 -18.77 -18.29
N PRO A 153 27.00 -17.84 -18.63
CA PRO A 153 28.12 -17.50 -17.76
C PRO A 153 27.64 -17.08 -16.37
N GLY A 154 28.23 -17.67 -15.33
CA GLY A 154 28.00 -17.27 -13.94
C GLY A 154 29.10 -16.39 -13.35
N THR A 155 29.21 -16.41 -12.02
CA THR A 155 30.19 -15.62 -11.24
C THR A 155 30.77 -16.48 -10.11
N VAL A 156 31.81 -15.98 -9.45
CA VAL A 156 32.27 -16.52 -8.15
C VAL A 156 31.81 -15.57 -7.04
N VAL A 157 31.25 -16.12 -5.97
CA VAL A 157 30.83 -15.42 -4.75
C VAL A 157 31.25 -16.29 -3.57
N ASP A 158 32.04 -15.75 -2.63
CA ASP A 158 32.53 -16.46 -1.44
C ASP A 158 33.17 -17.83 -1.75
N ASP A 159 34.05 -17.85 -2.76
CA ASP A 159 34.73 -19.05 -3.28
C ASP A 159 33.80 -20.14 -3.86
N ILE A 160 32.48 -19.91 -3.86
CA ILE A 160 31.50 -20.73 -4.55
C ILE A 160 31.35 -20.18 -5.97
N ARG A 161 31.58 -21.05 -6.95
CA ARG A 161 31.28 -20.74 -8.34
C ARG A 161 29.79 -20.96 -8.56
N TYR A 162 29.09 -19.96 -9.06
CA TYR A 162 27.70 -20.06 -9.49
C TYR A 162 27.62 -20.13 -11.01
N GLN A 163 26.53 -20.70 -11.50
CA GLN A 163 26.10 -20.71 -12.89
C GLN A 163 24.70 -20.14 -12.98
N MET A 164 24.42 -19.46 -14.08
CA MET A 164 23.10 -18.93 -14.38
C MET A 164 22.42 -19.80 -15.44
N TYR A 165 21.13 -20.06 -15.30
CA TYR A 165 20.32 -20.76 -16.30
C TYR A 165 19.17 -19.87 -16.74
N ARG A 166 19.02 -19.69 -18.05
CA ARG A 166 17.93 -18.90 -18.65
C ARG A 166 16.91 -19.86 -19.28
N MET A 167 15.94 -20.30 -18.48
CA MET A 167 14.92 -21.28 -18.87
C MET A 167 13.73 -20.58 -19.54
N PRO A 168 13.28 -21.00 -20.74
CA PRO A 168 12.10 -20.42 -21.38
C PRO A 168 10.83 -20.71 -20.55
N ILE A 169 9.99 -19.70 -20.39
CA ILE A 169 8.67 -19.86 -19.76
C ILE A 169 7.73 -20.53 -20.79
N PRO A 170 6.90 -21.51 -20.39
CA PRO A 170 6.08 -22.20 -21.37
C PRO A 170 5.01 -21.32 -22.03
N GLY A 171 5.01 -21.31 -23.37
CA GLY A 171 4.19 -20.40 -24.19
C GLY A 171 2.67 -20.49 -24.00
N ASP A 172 2.19 -21.64 -23.52
CA ASP A 172 0.78 -21.97 -23.36
C ASP A 172 0.20 -21.61 -21.98
N LEU A 173 0.96 -20.90 -21.14
CA LEU A 173 0.42 -20.35 -19.91
C LEU A 173 -0.53 -19.18 -20.21
N GLU A 174 -1.67 -19.18 -19.52
CA GLU A 174 -2.68 -18.12 -19.59
C GLU A 174 -2.36 -17.00 -18.60
N ILE A 175 -3.00 -15.84 -18.81
CA ILE A 175 -2.89 -14.70 -17.88
C ILE A 175 -3.29 -15.14 -16.48
N GLY A 176 -2.45 -14.80 -15.50
CA GLY A 176 -2.70 -15.15 -14.11
C GLY A 176 -1.42 -15.23 -13.28
N TYR A 177 -1.62 -15.68 -12.03
CA TYR A 177 -0.56 -15.87 -11.06
C TYR A 177 -0.27 -17.36 -10.88
N TYR A 178 1.01 -17.69 -10.85
CA TYR A 178 1.50 -19.05 -10.68
C TYR A 178 2.57 -19.07 -9.59
N THR A 179 2.61 -20.16 -8.81
CA THR A 179 3.74 -20.41 -7.91
C THR A 179 4.79 -21.22 -8.64
N LEU A 180 6.04 -20.77 -8.57
CA LEU A 180 7.21 -21.53 -9.00
C LEU A 180 7.83 -22.23 -7.79
N GLU A 181 8.12 -23.52 -7.93
CA GLU A 181 8.93 -24.27 -6.98
C GLU A 181 10.17 -24.82 -7.67
N LEU A 182 11.35 -24.43 -7.18
CA LEU A 182 12.59 -25.08 -7.57
C LEU A 182 12.78 -26.31 -6.70
N LEU A 183 12.90 -27.46 -7.35
CA LEU A 183 13.16 -28.74 -6.71
C LEU A 183 14.62 -29.15 -6.91
N ASN A 184 15.23 -29.72 -5.88
CA ASN A 184 16.47 -30.49 -5.96
C ASN A 184 16.22 -31.88 -5.38
N ALA A 185 16.44 -32.92 -6.19
CA ALA A 185 16.18 -34.33 -5.82
C ALA A 185 14.76 -34.57 -5.26
N GLY A 186 13.78 -33.80 -5.73
CA GLY A 186 12.38 -33.88 -5.31
C GLY A 186 12.01 -33.05 -4.08
N ILE A 187 12.95 -32.31 -3.49
CA ILE A 187 12.71 -31.42 -2.34
C ILE A 187 12.65 -29.97 -2.85
N THR A 188 11.65 -29.20 -2.42
CA THR A 188 11.59 -27.76 -2.71
C THR A 188 12.71 -27.03 -1.99
N VAL A 189 13.60 -26.40 -2.76
CA VAL A 189 14.74 -25.62 -2.26
C VAL A 189 14.51 -24.12 -2.37
N ASP A 190 13.61 -23.68 -3.25
CA ASP A 190 13.24 -22.27 -3.38
C ASP A 190 11.83 -22.10 -3.98
N ARG A 191 11.21 -20.94 -3.76
CA ARG A 191 9.87 -20.58 -4.26
C ARG A 191 9.81 -19.14 -4.74
N GLY A 192 9.09 -18.91 -5.84
CA GLY A 192 8.85 -17.58 -6.40
C GLY A 192 7.45 -17.44 -6.99
N LEU A 193 7.06 -16.21 -7.32
CA LEU A 193 5.84 -15.90 -8.06
C LEU A 193 6.15 -15.77 -9.55
N LEU A 194 5.37 -16.39 -10.41
CA LEU A 194 5.32 -16.09 -11.84
C LEU A 194 3.99 -15.39 -12.15
N VAL A 195 4.08 -14.22 -12.77
CA VAL A 195 2.93 -13.46 -13.27
C VAL A 195 2.95 -13.50 -14.79
N ILE A 196 1.89 -14.04 -15.38
CA ILE A 196 1.62 -13.87 -16.81
C ILE A 196 0.61 -12.73 -16.92
N ALA A 197 1.06 -11.59 -17.44
CA ALA A 197 0.28 -10.35 -17.47
C ALA A 197 -0.23 -10.05 -18.89
N PRO A 198 -1.39 -9.40 -19.03
CA PRO A 198 -1.83 -8.85 -20.32
C PRO A 198 -0.92 -7.67 -20.73
N ASP A 199 -0.80 -7.43 -22.04
CA ASP A 199 -0.01 -6.30 -22.57
C ASP A 199 -0.65 -4.93 -22.29
N HIS A 200 -1.95 -4.92 -22.01
CA HIS A 200 -2.74 -3.72 -21.76
C HIS A 200 -3.70 -3.96 -20.59
N ALA A 201 -3.95 -2.91 -19.81
CA ALA A 201 -5.03 -2.90 -18.85
C ALA A 201 -6.38 -3.11 -19.54
N TYR A 202 -7.37 -3.60 -18.79
CA TYR A 202 -8.74 -3.72 -19.30
C TYR A 202 -9.26 -2.36 -19.77
N VAL A 203 -9.74 -2.31 -21.01
CA VAL A 203 -10.47 -1.19 -21.58
C VAL A 203 -11.83 -1.76 -21.98
N ALA A 204 -12.90 -1.21 -21.41
CA ALA A 204 -14.25 -1.61 -21.78
C ALA A 204 -14.48 -1.39 -23.29
N ASP A 205 -15.33 -2.22 -23.90
CA ASP A 205 -15.68 -2.09 -25.31
C ASP A 205 -16.05 -0.64 -25.61
N GLN A 206 -15.25 0.01 -26.46
CA GLN A 206 -15.52 1.39 -26.86
C GLN A 206 -16.82 1.37 -27.67
N SER A 207 -17.92 1.74 -27.03
CA SER A 207 -19.12 2.16 -27.75
C SER A 207 -18.72 3.31 -28.68
N GLU A 208 -19.32 3.40 -29.88
CA GLU A 208 -19.04 4.51 -30.81
C GLU A 208 -19.34 5.89 -30.18
N GLU A 209 -20.12 5.92 -29.09
CA GLU A 209 -20.46 7.11 -28.33
C GLU A 209 -19.62 7.23 -27.04
N SER A 210 -19.18 8.45 -26.73
CA SER A 210 -18.47 8.74 -25.49
C SER A 210 -19.43 8.76 -24.29
N GLU A 211 -19.11 7.99 -23.25
CA GLU A 211 -19.84 8.04 -21.98
C GLU A 211 -19.58 9.36 -21.24
N ILE A 212 -20.63 9.93 -20.65
CA ILE A 212 -20.53 11.11 -19.79
C ILE A 212 -20.76 10.67 -18.35
N GLY A 213 -19.90 11.16 -17.45
CA GLY A 213 -19.99 10.91 -16.03
C GLY A 213 -19.90 12.18 -15.19
N VAL A 214 -20.10 12.01 -13.88
CA VAL A 214 -19.93 13.07 -12.88
C VAL A 214 -18.94 12.64 -11.82
N THR A 215 -18.12 13.57 -11.33
CA THR A 215 -17.24 13.32 -10.17
C THR A 215 -17.89 13.88 -8.91
N LEU A 216 -17.98 13.07 -7.86
CA LEU A 216 -18.68 13.34 -6.63
C LEU A 216 -17.73 13.17 -5.43
N GLN A 217 -17.80 14.13 -4.51
CA GLN A 217 -17.27 13.98 -3.17
C GLN A 217 -18.41 13.43 -2.32
N LEU A 218 -18.47 12.11 -2.10
CA LEU A 218 -19.66 11.47 -1.48
C LEU A 218 -20.03 12.12 -0.15
N TYR A 219 -19.03 12.42 0.67
CA TYR A 219 -19.22 13.07 1.97
C TYR A 219 -19.94 14.43 1.89
N SER A 220 -19.90 15.15 0.75
CA SER A 220 -20.53 16.47 0.58
C SER A 220 -21.97 16.42 0.09
N ILE A 221 -22.54 15.23 -0.14
CA ILE A 221 -23.91 15.08 -0.59
C ILE A 221 -24.85 15.11 0.62
N HIS A 222 -26.00 15.74 0.49
CA HIS A 222 -27.00 15.78 1.54
C HIS A 222 -28.37 15.37 1.01
N SER A 223 -29.12 14.67 1.85
CA SER A 223 -30.52 14.30 1.64
C SER A 223 -31.33 14.61 2.90
N SER A 224 -32.65 14.42 2.85
CA SER A 224 -33.53 14.63 4.01
C SER A 224 -33.26 13.68 5.19
N ARG A 225 -32.45 12.63 4.99
CA ARG A 225 -32.03 11.66 6.01
C ARG A 225 -30.57 11.85 6.44
N SER A 226 -29.91 12.91 5.97
CA SER A 226 -28.49 13.14 6.21
C SER A 226 -28.18 13.20 7.70
N LEU A 227 -27.08 12.57 8.08
CA LEU A 227 -26.46 12.67 9.40
C LEU A 227 -25.26 13.62 9.32
N GLY A 228 -25.42 14.77 8.63
CA GLY A 228 -24.37 15.76 8.43
C GLY A 228 -23.40 15.51 7.27
N ALA A 229 -23.50 14.35 6.60
CA ALA A 229 -22.73 14.00 5.41
C ALA A 229 -23.47 12.96 4.55
N GLY A 230 -22.98 12.76 3.32
CA GLY A 230 -23.53 11.77 2.39
C GLY A 230 -23.03 10.36 2.67
N ASP A 231 -23.87 9.36 2.39
CA ASP A 231 -23.57 7.95 2.61
C ASP A 231 -24.02 7.05 1.43
N PHE A 232 -23.88 5.73 1.57
CA PHE A 232 -24.19 4.78 0.49
C PHE A 232 -25.64 4.77 0.01
N ARG A 233 -26.62 5.16 0.85
CA ARG A 233 -28.00 5.35 0.38
C ARG A 233 -28.12 6.57 -0.50
N ASP A 234 -27.43 7.65 -0.16
CA ASP A 234 -27.42 8.87 -0.99
C ASP A 234 -26.73 8.61 -2.33
N LEU A 235 -25.62 7.86 -2.34
CA LEU A 235 -24.95 7.42 -3.57
C LEU A 235 -25.88 6.60 -4.47
N LEU A 236 -26.57 5.62 -3.89
CA LEU A 236 -27.50 4.74 -4.61
C LEU A 236 -28.65 5.53 -5.25
N GLU A 237 -29.30 6.41 -4.49
CA GLU A 237 -30.42 7.21 -4.99
C GLU A 237 -29.99 8.24 -6.03
N LEU A 238 -28.87 8.93 -5.81
CA LEU A 238 -28.35 9.90 -6.75
C LEU A 238 -27.91 9.22 -8.05
N GLY A 239 -27.23 8.06 -7.95
CA GLY A 239 -26.79 7.32 -9.12
C GLY A 239 -27.95 6.83 -10.00
N LYS A 240 -29.04 6.33 -9.38
CA LYS A 240 -30.25 5.97 -10.11
C LYS A 240 -30.86 7.16 -10.88
N LYS A 241 -30.95 8.33 -10.24
CA LYS A 241 -31.44 9.57 -10.89
C LYS A 241 -30.52 10.04 -12.03
N LEU A 242 -29.21 10.05 -11.81
CA LEU A 242 -28.24 10.45 -12.83
C LEU A 242 -28.30 9.51 -14.05
N CYS A 243 -28.58 8.22 -13.83
CA CYS A 243 -28.81 7.28 -14.93
C CYS A 243 -30.03 7.62 -15.77
N GLU A 244 -31.13 8.06 -15.15
CA GLU A 244 -32.34 8.55 -15.83
C GLU A 244 -32.04 9.80 -16.67
N ASP A 245 -31.13 10.66 -16.19
CA ASP A 245 -30.67 11.87 -16.88
C ASP A 245 -29.58 11.61 -17.95
N GLY A 246 -29.21 10.35 -18.19
CA GLY A 246 -28.30 9.94 -19.26
C GLY A 246 -26.82 9.86 -18.87
N TYR A 247 -26.46 10.09 -17.61
CA TYR A 247 -25.11 9.82 -17.11
C TYR A 247 -24.88 8.32 -16.95
N ARG A 248 -23.65 7.88 -17.17
CA ARG A 248 -23.26 6.46 -17.10
C ARG A 248 -22.12 6.16 -16.13
N VAL A 249 -21.41 7.19 -15.68
CA VAL A 249 -20.27 7.03 -14.76
C VAL A 249 -20.37 7.98 -13.58
N ILE A 250 -20.09 7.47 -12.38
CA ILE A 250 -19.84 8.28 -11.18
C ILE A 250 -18.41 8.04 -10.71
N GLY A 251 -17.62 9.11 -10.65
CA GLY A 251 -16.31 9.10 -10.03
C GLY A 251 -16.37 9.53 -8.57
N LEU A 252 -15.85 8.71 -7.68
CA LEU A 252 -15.79 8.98 -6.25
C LEU A 252 -14.39 9.42 -5.84
N SER A 253 -14.33 10.28 -4.81
CA SER A 253 -13.12 10.41 -4.01
C SER A 253 -12.77 9.10 -3.32
N PRO A 254 -11.54 8.95 -2.79
CA PRO A 254 -11.18 7.75 -2.05
C PRO A 254 -12.15 7.45 -0.91
N LEU A 255 -12.52 6.17 -0.77
CA LEU A 255 -13.41 5.68 0.29
C LEU A 255 -12.68 4.90 1.39
N HIS A 256 -11.34 4.98 1.37
CA HIS A 256 -10.45 4.33 2.32
C HIS A 256 -10.84 4.62 3.77
N ALA A 257 -10.65 3.63 4.64
CA ALA A 257 -10.81 3.83 6.07
C ALA A 257 -9.76 4.83 6.61
N LEU A 258 -10.25 5.86 7.30
CA LEU A 258 -9.50 6.90 7.98
C LEU A 258 -9.48 6.48 9.46
N PHE A 259 -9.85 7.37 10.38
CA PHE A 259 -9.81 7.15 11.81
C PHE A 259 -11.19 7.35 12.41
N LEU A 260 -11.79 6.29 12.97
CA LEU A 260 -13.13 6.40 13.57
C LEU A 260 -13.11 7.26 14.83
N ASN A 261 -12.03 7.17 15.60
CA ASN A 261 -11.83 7.86 16.87
C ASN A 261 -11.10 9.20 16.74
N ARG A 262 -10.63 9.57 15.53
CA ARG A 262 -10.08 10.89 15.19
C ARG A 262 -10.75 11.48 13.93
N PRO A 263 -12.07 11.69 13.95
CA PRO A 263 -12.83 12.09 12.76
C PRO A 263 -12.43 13.47 12.18
N GLU A 264 -11.66 14.28 12.91
CA GLU A 264 -11.02 15.50 12.41
C GLU A 264 -9.94 15.23 11.35
N LEU A 265 -9.33 14.04 11.36
CA LEU A 265 -8.41 13.55 10.32
C LEU A 265 -9.21 13.04 9.12
N ARG A 266 -9.81 14.00 8.41
CA ARG A 266 -10.88 13.78 7.43
C ARG A 266 -10.45 13.71 5.96
N SER A 267 -9.15 13.82 5.66
CA SER A 267 -8.69 13.82 4.28
C SER A 267 -8.79 12.41 3.68
N PRO A 268 -9.52 12.19 2.58
CA PRO A 268 -9.54 10.90 1.88
C PRO A 268 -8.17 10.42 1.40
N TYR A 269 -7.20 11.35 1.31
CA TYR A 269 -5.82 11.12 0.88
C TYR A 269 -4.84 10.93 2.05
N TYR A 270 -5.34 10.92 3.30
CA TYR A 270 -4.59 10.57 4.51
C TYR A 270 -5.25 9.37 5.23
N PRO A 271 -5.41 8.21 4.57
CA PRO A 271 -6.12 7.08 5.17
C PRO A 271 -5.27 6.29 6.15
N SER A 272 -5.94 5.67 7.14
CA SER A 272 -5.32 4.72 8.05
C SER A 272 -4.88 3.43 7.32
N THR A 273 -5.68 3.03 6.33
CA THR A 273 -5.46 1.88 5.44
C THR A 273 -6.16 2.12 4.11
N ARG A 274 -5.62 1.57 3.03
CA ARG A 274 -6.22 1.63 1.69
C ARG A 274 -7.00 0.37 1.30
N LYS A 275 -7.14 -0.60 2.20
CA LYS A 275 -7.78 -1.89 1.90
C LYS A 275 -9.23 -1.98 2.39
N GLU A 276 -9.59 -1.19 3.38
CA GLU A 276 -10.93 -1.17 3.97
C GLU A 276 -11.72 0.07 3.55
N VAL A 277 -13.04 -0.08 3.44
CA VAL A 277 -13.99 1.00 3.16
C VAL A 277 -14.37 1.70 4.47
N HIS A 278 -14.44 3.03 4.46
CA HIS A 278 -14.73 3.82 5.66
C HIS A 278 -16.16 3.59 6.20
N PRO A 279 -16.33 3.17 7.47
CA PRO A 279 -17.65 3.02 8.11
C PRO A 279 -18.52 4.28 8.16
N PHE A 280 -17.90 5.46 8.05
CA PHE A 280 -18.59 6.76 7.90
C PHE A 280 -19.60 6.78 6.75
N TYR A 281 -19.41 5.99 5.69
CA TYR A 281 -20.35 5.94 4.56
C TYR A 281 -21.48 4.92 4.74
N ILE A 282 -21.55 4.21 5.88
CA ILE A 282 -22.67 3.30 6.13
C ILE A 282 -23.97 4.11 6.29
N ALA A 283 -24.98 3.68 5.54
CA ALA A 283 -26.37 4.04 5.66
C ALA A 283 -27.08 3.02 6.57
N CYS A 284 -27.49 3.43 7.77
CA CYS A 284 -28.15 2.54 8.72
C CYS A 284 -29.43 1.92 8.14
N ASP A 285 -30.21 2.70 7.39
CA ASP A 285 -31.47 2.28 6.77
C ASP A 285 -31.32 1.30 5.59
N LEU A 286 -30.09 1.03 5.15
CA LEU A 286 -29.78 -0.03 4.18
C LEU A 286 -29.27 -1.32 4.83
N LEU A 287 -29.02 -1.35 6.14
CA LEU A 287 -28.60 -2.57 6.83
C LEU A 287 -29.83 -3.47 7.11
N PRO A 288 -29.84 -4.74 6.72
CA PRO A 288 -30.98 -5.64 7.00
C PRO A 288 -31.31 -5.76 8.49
N GLU A 289 -30.31 -5.82 9.35
CA GLU A 289 -30.43 -5.82 10.81
C GLU A 289 -31.09 -4.55 11.37
N TRP A 290 -31.11 -3.44 10.62
CA TRP A 290 -31.81 -2.21 11.03
C TRP A 290 -33.31 -2.41 11.24
N ARG A 291 -33.92 -3.35 10.51
CA ARG A 291 -35.34 -3.73 10.68
C ARG A 291 -35.65 -4.27 12.07
N SER A 292 -34.63 -4.80 12.76
CA SER A 292 -34.75 -5.35 14.11
C SER A 292 -34.41 -4.32 15.20
N VAL A 293 -34.01 -3.09 14.84
CA VAL A 293 -33.76 -2.02 15.81
C VAL A 293 -35.10 -1.43 16.27
N PRO A 294 -35.41 -1.45 17.57
CA PRO A 294 -36.64 -0.86 18.09
C PRO A 294 -36.77 0.62 17.71
N ASP A 295 -37.91 0.99 17.12
CA ASP A 295 -38.20 2.35 16.64
C ASP A 295 -37.11 2.95 15.72
N GLY A 296 -36.41 2.10 14.95
CA GLY A 296 -35.23 2.49 14.16
C GLY A 296 -35.45 3.68 13.23
N GLU A 297 -36.61 3.80 12.58
CA GLU A 297 -36.93 4.97 11.75
C GLU A 297 -37.05 6.28 12.54
N ALA A 298 -37.72 6.23 13.70
CA ALA A 298 -37.87 7.40 14.57
C ALA A 298 -36.51 7.77 15.17
N LEU A 299 -35.70 6.78 15.52
CA LEU A 299 -34.34 6.97 16.01
C LEU A 299 -33.45 7.64 14.95
N LEU A 300 -33.45 7.14 13.71
CA LEU A 300 -32.68 7.73 12.60
C LEU A 300 -33.12 9.19 12.36
N LYS A 301 -34.42 9.45 12.30
CA LYS A 301 -34.96 10.82 12.14
C LYS A 301 -34.55 11.74 13.29
N SER A 302 -34.51 11.24 14.52
CA SER A 302 -34.06 12.03 15.68
C SER A 302 -32.58 12.41 15.63
N GLN A 303 -31.78 11.64 14.89
CA GLN A 303 -30.35 11.91 14.70
C GLN A 303 -30.04 12.70 13.42
N ALA A 304 -30.98 12.78 12.47
CA ALA A 304 -30.80 13.50 11.22
C ALA A 304 -30.58 14.99 11.45
N PHE A 305 -29.61 15.57 10.74
CA PHE A 305 -29.30 16.99 10.80
C PHE A 305 -28.57 17.45 9.53
N LEU A 306 -28.66 18.75 9.25
CA LEU A 306 -27.89 19.44 8.22
C LEU A 306 -27.12 20.58 8.88
N PRO A 307 -25.80 20.72 8.62
CA PRO A 307 -25.03 21.83 9.16
C PRO A 307 -25.54 23.18 8.65
N GLU A 308 -25.74 24.16 9.55
CA GLU A 308 -26.32 25.47 9.20
C GLU A 308 -25.46 26.28 8.22
N ASP A 309 -24.12 26.18 8.32
CA ASP A 309 -23.17 26.90 7.46
C ASP A 309 -22.75 26.12 6.20
N GLY A 310 -23.36 24.94 5.98
CA GLY A 310 -23.08 24.06 4.87
C GLY A 310 -21.74 23.31 4.95
N LYS A 311 -20.98 23.42 6.05
CA LYS A 311 -19.75 22.65 6.26
C LYS A 311 -20.02 21.37 7.03
N ILE A 312 -19.36 20.28 6.63
CA ILE A 312 -19.49 19.00 7.31
C ILE A 312 -18.82 19.07 8.68
N ASP A 313 -19.60 18.80 9.73
CA ASP A 313 -19.10 18.52 11.07
C ASP A 313 -18.82 17.02 11.19
N TYR A 314 -17.58 16.63 10.92
CA TYR A 314 -17.17 15.22 10.93
C TYR A 314 -17.26 14.59 12.33
N VAL A 315 -17.01 15.36 13.39
CA VAL A 315 -17.05 14.87 14.77
C VAL A 315 -18.48 14.51 15.14
N GLU A 316 -19.42 15.43 14.92
CA GLU A 316 -20.84 15.22 15.19
C GLU A 316 -21.44 14.12 14.30
N SER A 317 -21.11 14.14 13.01
CA SER A 317 -21.58 13.15 12.03
C SER A 317 -21.11 11.74 12.40
N MET A 318 -19.82 11.57 12.73
CA MET A 318 -19.25 10.27 13.11
C MET A 318 -19.83 9.80 14.45
N SER A 319 -19.97 10.69 15.45
CA SER A 319 -20.54 10.36 16.76
C SER A 319 -21.97 9.81 16.64
N ARG A 320 -22.84 10.50 15.88
CA ARG A 320 -24.21 10.06 15.63
C ARG A 320 -24.27 8.75 14.84
N LYS A 321 -23.39 8.58 13.85
CA LYS A 321 -23.29 7.34 13.09
C LYS A 321 -22.87 6.16 13.97
N LEU A 322 -21.81 6.31 14.77
CA LEU A 322 -21.36 5.25 15.69
C LEU A 322 -22.47 4.87 16.68
N PHE A 323 -23.17 5.85 17.26
CA PHE A 323 -24.30 5.59 18.15
C PHE A 323 -25.40 4.73 17.47
N LEU A 324 -25.77 5.04 16.23
CA LEU A 324 -26.76 4.25 15.49
C LEU A 324 -26.21 2.87 15.11
N LEU A 325 -24.95 2.79 14.68
CA LEU A 325 -24.30 1.55 14.27
C LEU A 325 -24.10 0.58 15.45
N GLU A 326 -23.93 1.08 16.67
CA GLU A 326 -23.96 0.23 17.87
C GLU A 326 -25.32 -0.45 18.05
N LYS A 327 -26.43 0.27 17.79
CA LYS A 327 -27.77 -0.33 17.80
C LYS A 327 -27.94 -1.37 16.69
N ALA A 328 -27.44 -1.06 15.49
CA ALA A 328 -27.43 -2.00 14.38
C ALA A 328 -26.63 -3.27 14.72
N TYR A 329 -25.46 -3.13 15.35
CA TYR A 329 -24.63 -4.27 15.76
C TYR A 329 -25.30 -5.12 16.84
N HIS A 330 -25.94 -4.52 17.85
CA HIS A 330 -26.72 -5.28 18.83
C HIS A 330 -27.88 -6.05 18.18
N ALA A 331 -28.58 -5.42 17.22
CA ALA A 331 -29.61 -6.08 16.44
C ALA A 331 -29.02 -7.21 15.58
N PHE A 332 -27.87 -6.99 14.93
CA PHE A 332 -27.14 -8.00 14.17
C PHE A 332 -26.83 -9.22 15.03
N GLN A 333 -26.27 -9.01 16.24
CA GLN A 333 -25.92 -10.09 17.16
C GLN A 333 -27.14 -10.92 17.59
N SER A 334 -28.25 -10.27 17.93
CA SER A 334 -29.43 -10.89 18.55
C SER A 334 -30.56 -11.29 17.59
N SER A 335 -30.51 -10.84 16.33
CA SER A 335 -31.61 -11.04 15.38
C SER A 335 -31.84 -12.51 15.05
N GLY A 336 -33.12 -12.89 15.02
CA GLY A 336 -33.64 -14.17 14.53
C GLY A 336 -33.86 -14.22 13.02
N ASP A 337 -33.66 -13.11 12.29
CA ASP A 337 -33.98 -12.99 10.87
C ASP A 337 -33.05 -13.88 10.01
N PRO A 338 -33.57 -14.75 9.13
CA PRO A 338 -32.76 -15.56 8.22
C PRO A 338 -31.80 -14.76 7.34
N GLU A 339 -32.18 -13.54 6.91
CA GLU A 339 -31.32 -12.67 6.10
C GLU A 339 -30.09 -12.21 6.90
N VAL A 340 -30.29 -11.87 8.18
CA VAL A 340 -29.22 -11.47 9.10
C VAL A 340 -28.32 -12.67 9.46
N HIS A 341 -28.86 -13.88 9.54
CA HIS A 341 -28.03 -15.09 9.71
C HIS A 341 -27.13 -15.33 8.50
N ALA A 342 -27.66 -15.24 7.28
CA ALA A 342 -26.85 -15.38 6.07
C ALA A 342 -25.75 -14.30 5.99
N ARG A 343 -26.03 -13.08 6.48
CA ARG A 343 -25.05 -12.01 6.64
C ARG A 343 -23.91 -12.38 7.59
N LYS A 344 -24.21 -12.98 8.75
CA LYS A 344 -23.18 -13.50 9.69
C LYS A 344 -22.26 -14.50 9.01
N ASP A 345 -22.81 -15.42 8.22
CA ASP A 345 -22.01 -16.41 7.49
C ASP A 345 -21.09 -15.75 6.44
N ARG A 346 -21.59 -14.74 5.71
CA ARG A 346 -20.78 -13.93 4.78
C ARG A 346 -19.67 -13.18 5.50
N MET A 347 -19.95 -12.58 6.66
CA MET A 347 -18.95 -11.91 7.50
C MET A 347 -17.83 -12.87 7.90
N GLN A 348 -18.18 -14.08 8.36
CA GLN A 348 -17.19 -15.09 8.73
C GLN A 348 -16.36 -15.55 7.52
N GLN A 349 -16.97 -15.69 6.35
CA GLN A 349 -16.23 -15.99 5.12
C GLN A 349 -15.29 -14.85 4.72
N TYR A 350 -15.72 -13.60 4.88
CA TYR A 350 -14.92 -12.42 4.60
C TYR A 350 -13.67 -12.36 5.50
N PHE A 351 -13.80 -12.61 6.80
CA PHE A 351 -12.65 -12.59 7.72
C PHE A 351 -11.66 -13.74 7.50
N ARG A 352 -12.11 -14.91 7.01
CA ARG A 352 -11.18 -15.99 6.59
C ARG A 352 -10.31 -15.57 5.40
N LYS A 353 -10.84 -14.72 4.52
CA LYS A 353 -10.12 -14.20 3.35
C LYS A 353 -9.29 -12.96 3.67
N ASN A 354 -9.73 -12.16 4.64
CA ASN A 354 -9.14 -10.87 5.01
C ASN A 354 -8.85 -10.82 6.53
N PRO A 355 -7.93 -11.65 7.05
CA PRO A 355 -7.62 -11.70 8.48
C PRO A 355 -7.05 -10.38 9.03
N GLU A 356 -6.48 -9.52 8.18
CA GLU A 356 -5.95 -8.20 8.58
C GLU A 356 -6.99 -7.26 9.18
N VAL A 357 -8.27 -7.46 8.87
CA VAL A 357 -9.36 -6.62 9.38
C VAL A 357 -9.40 -6.67 10.91
N HIS A 358 -9.01 -7.81 11.49
CA HIS A 358 -8.89 -7.97 12.93
C HIS A 358 -7.83 -7.03 13.52
N GLU A 359 -6.67 -6.90 12.88
CA GLU A 359 -5.60 -6.00 13.35
C GLU A 359 -6.01 -4.53 13.23
N HIS A 360 -6.76 -4.18 12.18
CA HIS A 360 -7.32 -2.84 12.06
C HIS A 360 -8.39 -2.55 13.14
N ALA A 361 -9.25 -3.53 13.44
CA ALA A 361 -10.23 -3.40 14.53
C ALA A 361 -9.54 -3.23 15.91
N VAL A 362 -8.42 -3.92 16.14
CA VAL A 362 -7.60 -3.74 17.35
C VAL A 362 -6.94 -2.37 17.36
N PHE A 363 -6.47 -1.86 16.21
CA PHE A 363 -5.94 -0.51 16.10
C PHE A 363 -6.98 0.55 16.51
N GLU A 364 -8.21 0.46 16.01
CA GLU A 364 -9.29 1.40 16.37
C GLU A 364 -9.65 1.35 17.85
N LEU A 365 -9.70 0.14 18.45
CA LEU A 365 -9.85 0.01 19.90
C LEU A 365 -8.76 0.77 20.66
N LEU A 366 -7.51 0.66 20.21
CA LEU A 366 -6.39 1.28 20.92
C LEU A 366 -6.40 2.79 20.78
N LEU A 367 -6.81 3.33 19.62
CA LEU A 367 -7.08 4.76 19.47
C LEU A 367 -8.23 5.22 20.37
N GLU A 368 -9.33 4.48 20.43
CA GLU A 368 -10.45 4.79 21.34
C GLU A 368 -9.99 4.87 22.80
N LEU A 369 -9.13 3.95 23.24
CA LEU A 369 -8.61 3.93 24.62
C LEU A 369 -7.65 5.10 24.90
N GLU A 370 -6.87 5.52 23.90
CA GLU A 370 -5.97 6.68 23.98
C GLU A 370 -6.77 7.99 24.07
N GLU A 371 -7.72 8.22 23.16
CA GLU A 371 -8.52 9.46 23.11
C GLU A 371 -9.41 9.64 24.34
N ASN A 372 -9.90 8.54 24.92
CA ASN A 372 -10.66 8.58 26.17
C ASN A 372 -9.79 8.82 27.42
N GLY A 373 -8.47 8.92 27.27
CA GLY A 373 -7.53 9.13 28.37
C GLY A 373 -7.57 8.01 29.42
N SER A 374 -7.87 6.79 28.99
CA SER A 374 -8.04 5.67 29.92
C SER A 374 -6.72 5.34 30.65
N ASP A 375 -6.78 5.05 31.95
CA ASP A 375 -5.59 4.59 32.72
C ASP A 375 -4.96 3.31 32.12
N GLU A 376 -5.70 2.61 31.26
CA GLU A 376 -5.24 1.44 30.53
C GLU A 376 -4.27 1.76 29.40
N ASP A 377 -4.33 2.95 28.77
CA ASP A 377 -3.32 3.45 27.83
C ASP A 377 -1.94 3.58 28.51
N ARG A 378 -1.94 4.08 29.75
CA ARG A 378 -0.72 4.17 30.57
C ARG A 378 -0.19 2.81 31.01
N ALA A 379 -1.07 1.85 31.32
CA ALA A 379 -0.67 0.49 31.67
C ALA A 379 -0.13 -0.30 30.45
N TRP A 380 -0.59 0.04 29.24
CA TRP A 380 -0.12 -0.53 27.97
C TRP A 380 1.33 -0.12 27.65
N ARG A 381 1.72 1.15 27.88
CA ARG A 381 3.12 1.60 27.74
C ARG A 381 4.11 0.92 28.70
N VAL A 382 3.63 0.12 29.68
CA VAL A 382 4.44 -0.45 30.76
C VAL A 382 4.21 -1.97 31.00
N GLY A 383 3.53 -2.70 30.09
CA GLY A 383 3.68 -4.17 30.03
C GLY A 383 2.46 -5.08 30.24
N LYS A 384 1.29 -4.79 29.63
CA LYS A 384 0.26 -5.82 29.37
C LYS A 384 0.52 -6.53 28.04
N THR A 385 0.09 -7.79 27.90
CA THR A 385 0.21 -8.53 26.62
C THR A 385 -0.99 -8.26 25.71
N ASP A 386 -0.78 -8.26 24.39
CA ASP A 386 -1.85 -8.12 23.39
C ASP A 386 -3.02 -9.11 23.58
N ALA A 387 -2.73 -10.32 24.08
CA ALA A 387 -3.71 -11.37 24.29
C ALA A 387 -4.78 -11.00 25.36
N GLU A 388 -4.36 -10.37 26.45
CA GLU A 388 -5.27 -9.99 27.55
C GLU A 388 -6.26 -8.91 27.13
N LEU A 389 -5.81 -7.94 26.33
CA LEU A 389 -6.65 -6.89 25.78
C LEU A 389 -7.66 -7.45 24.78
N ARG A 390 -7.20 -8.29 23.85
CA ARG A 390 -8.07 -8.94 22.86
C ARG A 390 -9.18 -9.76 23.52
N GLN A 391 -8.87 -10.47 24.60
CA GLN A 391 -9.89 -11.19 25.36
C GLN A 391 -10.88 -10.25 26.04
N ARG A 392 -10.38 -9.25 26.78
CA ARG A 392 -11.21 -8.33 27.57
C ARG A 392 -12.13 -7.47 26.71
N TYR A 393 -11.63 -7.00 25.57
CA TYR A 393 -12.35 -6.11 24.66
C TYR A 393 -12.89 -6.81 23.41
N SER A 394 -12.98 -8.15 23.42
CA SER A 394 -13.47 -8.96 22.30
C SER A 394 -14.81 -8.46 21.72
N GLY A 395 -15.75 -8.04 22.57
CA GLY A 395 -17.02 -7.46 22.12
C GLY A 395 -16.88 -6.13 21.36
N ARG A 396 -15.96 -5.26 21.80
CA ARG A 396 -15.68 -3.96 21.15
C ARG A 396 -14.86 -4.14 19.87
N ILE A 397 -13.91 -5.09 19.86
CA ILE A 397 -13.19 -5.49 18.64
C ILE A 397 -14.19 -6.04 17.61
N GLY A 398 -15.09 -6.93 18.03
CA GLY A 398 -16.14 -7.46 17.14
C GLY A 398 -17.07 -6.39 16.58
N PHE A 399 -17.29 -5.28 17.30
CA PHE A 399 -18.01 -4.13 16.77
C PHE A 399 -17.23 -3.45 15.63
N TYR A 400 -15.94 -3.15 15.81
CA TYR A 400 -15.11 -2.56 14.74
C TYR A 400 -14.96 -3.50 13.54
N GLU A 401 -14.78 -4.79 13.75
CA GLU A 401 -14.78 -5.81 12.69
C GLU A 401 -16.09 -5.78 11.90
N TYR A 402 -17.23 -5.74 12.60
CA TYR A 402 -18.54 -5.60 11.99
C TYR A 402 -18.65 -4.30 11.19
N LEU A 403 -18.14 -3.17 11.68
CA LEU A 403 -18.17 -1.90 10.95
C LEU A 403 -17.42 -1.98 9.61
N PHE A 404 -16.19 -2.48 9.60
CA PHE A 404 -15.40 -2.59 8.38
C PHE A 404 -16.02 -3.56 7.38
N TRP A 405 -16.53 -4.70 7.86
CA TRP A 405 -17.24 -5.64 6.99
C TRP A 405 -18.56 -5.06 6.46
N ALA A 406 -19.37 -4.43 7.30
CA ALA A 406 -20.65 -3.85 6.91
C ALA A 406 -20.47 -2.71 5.90
N ALA A 407 -19.42 -1.89 6.05
CA ALA A 407 -19.06 -0.87 5.08
C ALA A 407 -18.73 -1.47 3.72
N ARG A 408 -17.93 -2.54 3.70
CA ARG A 408 -17.57 -3.24 2.47
C ARG A 408 -18.78 -3.91 1.80
N ASP A 409 -19.53 -4.69 2.56
CA ASP A 409 -20.72 -5.41 2.06
C ASP A 409 -21.80 -4.44 1.54
N GLN A 410 -21.98 -3.30 2.20
CA GLN A 410 -22.91 -2.26 1.73
C GLN A 410 -22.39 -1.54 0.46
N PHE A 411 -21.08 -1.28 0.36
CA PHE A 411 -20.49 -0.72 -0.86
C PHE A 411 -20.63 -1.67 -2.05
N ASP A 412 -20.34 -2.96 -1.87
CA ASP A 412 -20.52 -3.99 -2.90
C ASP A 412 -21.99 -4.09 -3.34
N PHE A 413 -22.93 -4.02 -2.40
CA PHE A 413 -24.37 -3.97 -2.70
C PHE A 413 -24.73 -2.75 -3.56
N VAL A 414 -24.25 -1.55 -3.20
CA VAL A 414 -24.52 -0.33 -3.98
C VAL A 414 -23.89 -0.39 -5.37
N CYS A 415 -22.68 -0.93 -5.51
CA CYS A 415 -22.04 -1.14 -6.80
C CYS A 415 -22.93 -2.00 -7.71
N SER A 416 -23.41 -3.14 -7.21
CA SER A 416 -24.27 -4.07 -7.95
C SER A 416 -25.62 -3.45 -8.36
N GLU A 417 -26.26 -2.71 -7.45
CA GLU A 417 -27.52 -2.02 -7.73
C GLU A 417 -27.38 -0.91 -8.78
N LEU A 418 -26.27 -0.16 -8.73
CA LEU A 418 -25.97 0.89 -9.70
C LEU A 418 -25.62 0.31 -11.06
N ALA A 419 -24.82 -0.77 -11.11
CA ALA A 419 -24.51 -1.48 -12.35
C ALA A 419 -25.78 -2.00 -13.04
N THR A 420 -26.73 -2.57 -12.27
CA THR A 420 -28.05 -2.99 -12.78
C THR A 420 -28.86 -1.83 -13.37
N SER A 421 -28.64 -0.61 -12.86
CA SER A 421 -29.26 0.60 -13.37
C SER A 421 -28.50 1.24 -14.54
N GLY A 422 -27.40 0.62 -15.00
CA GLY A 422 -26.53 1.14 -16.07
C GLY A 422 -25.53 2.21 -15.61
N MET A 423 -25.29 2.33 -14.30
CA MET A 423 -24.31 3.25 -13.72
C MET A 423 -23.04 2.50 -13.33
N ARG A 424 -21.91 2.88 -13.91
CA ARG A 424 -20.59 2.37 -13.56
C ARG A 424 -19.94 3.29 -12.53
N LEU A 425 -19.18 2.70 -11.60
CA LEU A 425 -18.45 3.47 -10.59
C LEU A 425 -16.97 3.55 -10.95
N TYR A 426 -16.39 4.68 -10.57
CA TYR A 426 -14.97 4.96 -10.59
C TYR A 426 -14.51 5.12 -9.14
N THR A 427 -13.58 4.28 -8.71
CA THR A 427 -12.96 4.35 -7.38
C THR A 427 -11.59 5.02 -7.45
N ASP A 428 -11.12 5.55 -6.33
CA ASP A 428 -9.90 6.35 -6.26
C ASP A 428 -8.95 5.84 -5.16
N VAL A 429 -7.72 5.50 -5.56
CA VAL A 429 -6.67 4.99 -4.69
C VAL A 429 -5.69 6.11 -4.36
N ALA A 430 -5.64 6.47 -3.07
CA ALA A 430 -4.69 7.42 -2.55
C ALA A 430 -3.24 6.87 -2.67
N VAL A 431 -2.29 7.79 -2.81
CA VAL A 431 -0.86 7.47 -3.03
C VAL A 431 -0.28 6.61 -1.91
N GLY A 432 -0.70 6.82 -0.66
CA GLY A 432 -0.16 6.17 0.51
C GLY A 432 -1.12 6.24 1.69
N VAL A 433 -0.60 5.92 2.87
CA VAL A 433 -1.33 5.86 4.13
C VAL A 433 -0.70 6.79 5.16
N ALA A 434 -1.50 7.20 6.14
CA ALA A 434 -1.07 7.94 7.31
C ALA A 434 0.07 7.22 8.04
N THR A 435 1.12 7.96 8.43
CA THR A 435 2.26 7.37 9.16
C THR A 435 1.89 6.89 10.56
N ASP A 436 0.76 7.37 11.09
CA ASP A 436 0.15 6.98 12.37
C ASP A 436 -1.10 6.11 12.19
N GLY A 437 -1.30 5.54 10.99
CA GLY A 437 -2.42 4.65 10.65
C GLY A 437 -2.20 3.17 10.98
N ALA A 438 -3.26 2.39 10.76
CA ALA A 438 -3.27 0.95 11.00
C ALA A 438 -2.24 0.20 10.15
N ASP A 439 -2.07 0.55 8.88
CA ASP A 439 -1.12 -0.12 7.99
C ASP A 439 0.33 0.02 8.48
N HIS A 440 0.73 1.21 8.92
CA HIS A 440 2.07 1.46 9.49
C HIS A 440 2.31 0.69 10.79
N ARG A 441 1.27 0.55 11.62
CA ARG A 441 1.36 -0.22 12.85
C ARG A 441 1.45 -1.72 12.59
N ALA A 442 0.63 -2.23 11.68
CA ALA A 442 0.55 -3.65 11.38
C ALA A 442 1.81 -4.16 10.68
N ASP A 443 2.45 -3.31 9.86
CA ASP A 443 3.56 -3.73 9.01
C ASP A 443 4.62 -2.63 8.82
N PRO A 444 5.32 -2.23 9.89
CA PRO A 444 6.30 -1.14 9.83
C PRO A 444 7.48 -1.42 8.91
N GLU A 445 7.81 -2.69 8.63
CA GLU A 445 8.90 -3.05 7.71
C GLU A 445 8.56 -2.67 6.26
N LEU A 446 7.28 -2.67 5.88
CA LEU A 446 6.84 -2.32 4.53
C LEU A 446 7.11 -0.85 4.18
N PHE A 447 7.28 0.02 5.17
CA PHE A 447 7.43 1.46 4.98
C PHE A 447 8.85 1.94 5.28
N ALA A 448 9.26 3.03 4.63
CA ALA A 448 10.42 3.78 5.07
C ALA A 448 10.19 4.38 6.47
N ARG A 449 11.24 4.48 7.29
CA ARG A 449 11.10 4.85 8.71
C ARG A 449 10.84 6.34 8.90
N ASN A 450 11.58 7.19 8.19
CA ASN A 450 11.54 8.65 8.33
C ASN A 450 11.19 9.37 7.03
N ALA A 451 11.19 8.67 5.90
CA ALA A 451 10.78 9.24 4.62
C ALA A 451 9.25 9.22 4.45
N ARG A 452 8.72 10.27 3.81
CA ARG A 452 7.30 10.44 3.48
C ARG A 452 7.13 10.76 2.01
N ALA A 453 5.93 10.57 1.46
CA ALA A 453 5.65 10.93 0.09
C ALA A 453 5.48 12.46 -0.03
N GLY A 454 5.88 13.00 -1.16
CA GLY A 454 5.70 14.41 -1.43
C GLY A 454 5.97 14.76 -2.88
N ALA A 455 6.25 16.05 -3.09
CA ALA A 455 6.67 16.58 -4.38
C ALA A 455 7.87 17.52 -4.21
N PRO A 456 8.79 17.56 -5.19
CA PRO A 456 9.85 18.56 -5.19
C PRO A 456 9.27 19.97 -5.35
N PRO A 457 10.06 21.03 -5.09
CA PRO A 457 9.65 22.40 -5.34
C PRO A 457 9.11 22.63 -6.76
N ASP A 458 8.04 23.42 -6.84
CA ASP A 458 7.46 23.86 -8.10
C ASP A 458 7.06 25.33 -8.07
N LEU A 459 6.49 25.82 -9.17
CA LEU A 459 6.10 27.22 -9.32
C LEU A 459 4.96 27.66 -8.37
N PHE A 460 4.09 26.73 -7.95
CA PHE A 460 2.97 26.97 -7.04
C PHE A 460 3.33 26.68 -5.58
N ALA A 461 4.23 25.71 -5.35
CA ALA A 461 4.78 25.31 -4.06
C ALA A 461 6.33 25.41 -4.08
N PRO A 462 6.91 26.62 -3.92
CA PRO A 462 8.36 26.83 -4.02
C PRO A 462 9.20 26.11 -2.95
N ARG A 463 8.56 25.56 -1.91
CA ARG A 463 9.21 24.74 -0.87
C ARG A 463 9.04 23.24 -1.08
N GLY A 464 8.36 22.84 -2.16
CA GLY A 464 7.87 21.48 -2.35
C GLY A 464 6.68 21.19 -1.44
N GLN A 465 6.29 19.92 -1.40
CA GLN A 465 5.15 19.44 -0.63
C GLN A 465 5.56 18.21 0.15
N ASP A 466 5.15 18.15 1.42
CA ASP A 466 5.18 16.95 2.26
C ASP A 466 3.72 16.57 2.48
N TRP A 467 3.33 15.39 2.01
CA TRP A 467 1.94 14.94 2.07
C TRP A 467 1.62 14.22 3.37
N GLY A 468 2.58 14.05 4.28
CA GLY A 468 2.37 13.42 5.58
C GLY A 468 2.20 11.89 5.52
N ILE A 469 2.10 11.30 4.34
CA ILE A 469 1.85 9.86 4.15
C ILE A 469 3.15 9.06 3.98
N GLY A 470 3.14 7.81 4.43
CA GLY A 470 4.26 6.90 4.30
C GLY A 470 4.52 6.45 2.86
N VAL A 471 5.73 5.94 2.64
CA VAL A 471 6.19 5.39 1.36
C VAL A 471 6.61 3.94 1.54
N TRP A 472 6.22 3.09 0.61
CA TRP A 472 6.65 1.69 0.62
C TRP A 472 8.14 1.57 0.34
N ASN A 473 8.82 0.68 1.04
CA ASN A 473 10.18 0.29 0.73
C ASN A 473 10.17 -0.66 -0.50
N PRO A 474 10.78 -0.27 -1.64
CA PRO A 474 10.71 -1.04 -2.88
C PRO A 474 11.34 -2.44 -2.75
N LEU A 475 12.37 -2.60 -1.90
CA LEU A 475 12.98 -3.90 -1.67
C LEU A 475 12.09 -4.84 -0.87
N VAL A 476 11.32 -4.29 0.09
CA VAL A 476 10.38 -5.09 0.88
C VAL A 476 9.21 -5.55 0.00
N LEU A 477 8.71 -4.67 -0.89
CA LEU A 477 7.72 -5.05 -1.90
C LEU A 477 8.20 -6.20 -2.78
N GLN A 478 9.43 -6.11 -3.31
CA GLN A 478 10.04 -7.17 -4.11
C GLN A 478 10.17 -8.47 -3.32
N ARG A 479 10.75 -8.44 -2.11
CA ARG A 479 10.89 -9.63 -1.26
C ARG A 479 9.56 -10.33 -0.98
N ARG A 480 8.47 -9.57 -0.91
CA ARG A 480 7.11 -10.07 -0.68
C ARG A 480 6.32 -10.33 -1.96
N ALA A 481 7.02 -10.43 -3.10
CA ALA A 481 6.45 -10.69 -4.43
C ALA A 481 5.23 -9.79 -4.74
N PHE A 482 5.31 -8.52 -4.35
CA PHE A 482 4.29 -7.50 -4.58
C PHE A 482 2.91 -7.80 -3.99
N ARG A 483 2.81 -8.74 -3.04
CA ARG A 483 1.54 -9.06 -2.36
C ARG A 483 0.82 -7.82 -1.80
N PRO A 484 1.48 -6.86 -1.10
CA PRO A 484 0.79 -5.67 -0.60
C PRO A 484 0.13 -4.83 -1.70
N PHE A 485 0.77 -4.74 -2.88
CA PHE A 485 0.22 -4.02 -4.03
C PHE A 485 -0.94 -4.78 -4.69
N ARG A 486 -0.82 -6.10 -4.85
CA ARG A 486 -1.90 -6.94 -5.38
C ARG A 486 -3.14 -6.91 -4.47
N ASP A 487 -2.94 -6.97 -3.16
CA ASP A 487 -4.03 -6.92 -2.18
C ASP A 487 -4.69 -5.53 -2.17
N LEU A 488 -3.91 -4.45 -2.33
CA LEU A 488 -4.44 -3.08 -2.55
C LEU A 488 -5.33 -3.00 -3.79
N LEU A 489 -4.87 -3.51 -4.94
CA LEU A 489 -5.66 -3.49 -6.18
C LEU A 489 -6.94 -4.31 -6.04
N ARG A 490 -6.86 -5.54 -5.50
CA ARG A 490 -8.03 -6.41 -5.26
C ARG A 490 -9.06 -5.77 -4.34
N ALA A 491 -8.62 -5.01 -3.34
CA ALA A 491 -9.52 -4.30 -2.43
C ALA A 491 -10.26 -3.13 -3.12
N ASN A 492 -9.67 -2.50 -4.14
CA ASN A 492 -10.20 -1.27 -4.73
C ASN A 492 -10.80 -1.44 -6.14
N MET A 493 -10.45 -2.51 -6.84
CA MET A 493 -11.08 -2.88 -8.10
C MET A 493 -12.49 -3.42 -7.84
N ILE A 494 -13.44 -2.89 -8.61
CA ILE A 494 -14.84 -3.33 -8.62
C ILE A 494 -15.17 -3.88 -10.00
N GLU A 495 -16.13 -4.78 -10.04
CA GLU A 495 -16.58 -5.39 -11.29
C GLU A 495 -17.18 -4.33 -12.23
N ASP A 496 -16.76 -4.37 -13.49
CA ASP A 496 -17.18 -3.44 -14.55
C ASP A 496 -17.07 -1.94 -14.18
N GLY A 497 -16.09 -1.58 -13.34
CA GLY A 497 -15.81 -0.20 -12.96
C GLY A 497 -14.47 0.34 -13.45
N PHE A 498 -14.14 1.55 -12.99
CA PHE A 498 -12.87 2.20 -13.25
C PHE A 498 -12.08 2.37 -11.95
N LEU A 499 -10.75 2.32 -12.05
CA LEU A 499 -9.86 2.57 -10.94
C LEU A 499 -8.94 3.74 -11.28
N ARG A 500 -8.98 4.79 -10.46
CA ARG A 500 -8.00 5.87 -10.50
C ARG A 500 -6.88 5.56 -9.53
N LEU A 501 -5.66 5.56 -10.05
CA LEU A 501 -4.46 5.59 -9.24
C LEU A 501 -3.99 7.05 -9.12
N ASP A 502 -4.20 7.64 -7.94
CA ASP A 502 -3.70 8.99 -7.69
C ASP A 502 -2.17 9.01 -7.79
N HIS A 503 -1.63 10.08 -8.37
CA HIS A 503 -0.20 10.24 -8.63
C HIS A 503 0.45 9.00 -9.29
N VAL A 504 -0.15 8.43 -10.34
CA VAL A 504 0.29 7.17 -11.01
C VAL A 504 1.79 7.03 -11.27
N MET A 505 2.53 8.14 -11.33
CA MET A 505 3.99 8.17 -11.38
C MET A 505 4.67 7.36 -10.27
N TRP A 506 4.04 7.14 -9.11
CA TRP A 506 4.61 6.32 -8.03
C TRP A 506 4.87 4.86 -8.44
N LEU A 507 4.19 4.34 -9.48
CA LEU A 507 4.52 3.04 -10.08
C LEU A 507 5.94 3.01 -10.68
N PHE A 508 6.48 4.18 -11.03
CA PHE A 508 7.81 4.34 -11.61
C PHE A 508 8.80 4.91 -10.61
N ARG A 509 8.45 6.04 -9.98
CA ARG A 509 9.25 6.71 -8.95
C ARG A 509 8.38 7.61 -8.09
N LEU A 510 8.74 7.74 -6.82
CA LEU A 510 8.07 8.66 -5.90
C LEU A 510 9.10 9.61 -5.28
N PHE A 511 8.72 10.87 -5.09
CA PHE A 511 9.56 11.82 -4.38
C PHE A 511 9.41 11.58 -2.87
N TRP A 512 10.48 11.12 -2.26
CA TRP A 512 10.60 10.92 -0.83
C TRP A 512 11.06 12.23 -0.18
N VAL A 513 10.23 12.77 0.71
CA VAL A 513 10.58 13.85 1.62
C VAL A 513 11.26 13.24 2.83
N HIS A 514 12.46 13.71 3.13
CA HIS A 514 13.25 13.26 4.28
C HIS A 514 13.86 14.49 4.98
N PRO A 515 14.01 14.50 6.32
CA PRO A 515 14.56 15.63 7.07
C PRO A 515 15.92 16.14 6.54
N ASP A 516 16.73 15.23 5.99
CA ASP A 516 18.06 15.53 5.45
C ASP A 516 18.10 15.87 3.95
N GLY A 517 16.94 16.00 3.32
CA GLY A 517 16.80 16.33 1.90
C GLY A 517 16.00 15.28 1.13
N GLY A 518 15.05 15.74 0.34
CA GLY A 518 14.20 14.86 -0.46
C GLY A 518 14.81 14.48 -1.82
N THR A 519 14.41 13.32 -2.33
CA THR A 519 14.81 12.84 -3.66
C THR A 519 13.80 11.85 -4.24
N TYR A 520 13.93 11.51 -5.51
CA TYR A 520 13.17 10.43 -6.12
C TYR A 520 13.76 9.05 -5.78
N VAL A 521 12.89 8.07 -5.51
CA VAL A 521 13.24 6.65 -5.43
C VAL A 521 12.46 5.90 -6.50
N TYR A 522 13.15 5.10 -7.31
CA TYR A 522 12.54 4.25 -8.34
C TYR A 522 11.84 3.04 -7.72
N TYR A 523 10.69 2.71 -8.28
CA TYR A 523 9.95 1.49 -8.00
C TYR A 523 10.08 0.53 -9.18
N PRO A 524 9.97 -0.79 -8.94
CA PRO A 524 10.02 -1.83 -9.97
C PRO A 524 8.77 -1.75 -10.86
N TYR A 525 8.80 -0.82 -11.81
CA TYR A 525 7.62 -0.46 -12.61
C TYR A 525 7.11 -1.62 -13.44
N ARG A 526 8.00 -2.49 -13.94
CA ARG A 526 7.61 -3.62 -14.79
C ARG A 526 6.68 -4.57 -14.05
N GLU A 527 6.95 -4.81 -12.77
CA GLU A 527 6.15 -5.66 -11.90
C GLU A 527 4.93 -4.95 -11.30
N LEU A 528 4.95 -3.62 -11.21
CA LEU A 528 3.81 -2.84 -10.75
C LEU A 528 2.80 -2.52 -11.87
N THR A 529 3.22 -2.51 -13.13
CA THR A 529 2.32 -2.28 -14.29
C THR A 529 1.76 -3.56 -14.89
N ALA A 530 2.38 -4.71 -14.59
CA ALA A 530 1.91 -6.04 -14.93
C ALA A 530 0.89 -6.55 -13.92
#